data_AF-A0A7X7MIJ1-F1
#
_entry.id   AF-A0A7X7MIJ1-F1
#
_cell.length_a   1.000
_cell.length_b   1.000
_cell.length_c   1.000
_cell.angle_alpha   90.00
_cell.angle_beta   90.00
_cell.angle_gamma   90.00
#
_symmetry.space_group_name_H-M   'P 1'
#
loop_
_entity.id
_entity.type
_entity.pdbx_description
1 polymer ?
#
loop_
_entity_poly.entity_id
_entity_poly.type
_entity_poly.pdbx_seq_one_letter_code
_entity_poly.pdbx_strand_id
1 'polypeptide(L)'
;MMTTGWIKIWLGGIICTLLLSACLTGRGYTDQSRPRPGQLQWVDEEILQVGVFRLLEGARLASREPGIVERYAGMLRYWYGVASGNGEDVDGGVRALNYLRAVHFSQQGGKDLWKQAVEAAKRTDVSREGLSARPIPADYR
;
A
#
# COMPACT_ATOMS: atom_id res chain seq x y z
N MET A 1 19.64 48.40 9.01
CA MET A 1 19.76 47.89 7.64
C MET A 1 19.65 46.37 7.70
N MET A 2 18.49 45.82 7.35
CA MET A 2 18.25 44.38 7.25
C MET A 2 18.71 43.92 5.87
N THR A 3 19.67 43.00 5.81
CA THR A 3 20.06 42.32 4.56
C THR A 3 19.24 41.05 4.42
N THR A 4 18.24 41.11 3.55
CA THR A 4 17.41 39.96 3.17
C THR A 4 18.28 38.98 2.37
N GLY A 5 18.64 37.85 2.98
CA GLY A 5 19.35 36.77 2.31
C GLY A 5 18.40 35.98 1.42
N TRP A 6 18.63 36.02 0.11
CA TRP A 6 17.84 35.27 -0.87
C TRP A 6 18.25 33.79 -0.82
N ILE A 7 17.40 32.95 -0.24
CA ILE A 7 17.53 31.49 -0.33
C ILE A 7 17.25 31.11 -1.79
N LYS A 8 18.31 30.83 -2.56
CA LYS A 8 18.21 30.15 -3.86
C LYS A 8 17.79 28.71 -3.61
N ILE A 9 16.48 28.48 -3.50
CA ILE A 9 15.91 27.13 -3.50
C ILE A 9 16.23 26.54 -4.88
N TRP A 10 17.11 25.55 -4.90
CA TRP A 10 17.52 24.80 -6.09
C TRP A 10 16.31 24.00 -6.60
N LEU A 11 15.47 24.63 -7.42
CA LEU A 11 14.32 24.02 -8.09
C LEU A 11 14.70 22.77 -8.89
N GLY A 12 15.94 22.68 -9.38
CA GLY A 12 16.46 21.51 -10.10
C GLY A 12 16.55 20.23 -9.25
N GLY A 13 16.78 20.35 -7.93
CA GLY A 13 16.84 19.19 -7.04
C GLY A 13 15.47 18.60 -6.75
N ILE A 14 14.48 19.47 -6.52
CA ILE A 14 13.08 19.10 -6.22
C ILE A 14 12.39 18.51 -7.46
N ILE A 15 12.67 19.06 -8.64
CA ILE A 15 12.15 18.53 -9.91
C ILE A 15 12.76 17.14 -10.21
N CYS A 16 14.02 16.90 -9.84
CA CYS A 16 14.66 15.59 -10.03
C CYS A 16 14.06 14.51 -9.11
N THR A 17 13.71 14.83 -7.86
CA THR A 17 12.99 13.90 -6.97
C THR A 17 11.57 13.62 -7.45
N LEU A 18 10.86 14.61 -7.99
CA LEU A 18 9.51 14.42 -8.54
C LEU A 18 9.52 13.62 -9.86
N LEU A 19 10.52 13.82 -10.73
CA LEU A 19 10.68 13.07 -11.98
C LEU A 19 11.18 11.63 -11.77
N LEU A 20 11.98 11.37 -10.71
CA LEU A 20 12.35 10.00 -10.32
C LEU A 20 11.14 9.17 -9.88
N SER A 21 10.11 9.80 -9.31
CA SER A 21 8.85 9.12 -8.99
C SER A 21 8.13 8.65 -10.27
N ALA A 22 8.12 9.48 -11.33
CA ALA A 22 7.56 9.11 -12.63
C ALA A 22 8.36 7.98 -13.32
N CYS A 23 9.68 7.89 -13.11
CA CYS A 23 10.50 6.78 -13.63
C CYS A 23 10.39 5.47 -12.83
N LEU A 24 9.82 5.51 -11.61
CA LEU A 24 9.53 4.31 -10.81
C LEU A 24 8.17 3.67 -11.11
N THR A 25 7.29 4.37 -11.84
CA THR A 25 5.96 3.88 -12.24
C THR A 25 5.98 2.60 -13.10
N GLY A 26 7.15 2.21 -13.62
CA GLY A 26 7.33 1.02 -14.46
C GLY A 26 7.99 -0.20 -13.79
N ARG A 27 8.47 -0.11 -12.54
CA ARG A 27 9.14 -1.26 -11.89
C ARG A 27 8.21 -1.99 -10.93
N GLY A 28 7.57 -3.05 -11.42
CA GLY A 28 6.98 -4.09 -10.57
C GLY A 28 5.47 -4.24 -10.65
N TYR A 29 4.76 -3.33 -11.30
CA TYR A 29 3.33 -3.48 -11.55
C TYR A 29 3.11 -4.39 -12.76
N THR A 30 2.75 -5.65 -12.50
CA THR A 30 2.25 -6.55 -13.54
C THR A 30 0.80 -6.22 -13.86
N ASP A 31 0.25 -6.75 -14.96
CA ASP A 31 -1.17 -6.61 -15.25
C ASP A 31 -2.07 -7.17 -14.14
N GLN A 32 -1.54 -8.04 -13.27
CA GLN A 32 -2.25 -8.55 -12.10
C GLN A 32 -2.34 -7.55 -10.93
N SER A 33 -1.64 -6.42 -11.01
CA SER A 33 -1.64 -5.34 -10.01
C SER A 33 -2.29 -4.05 -10.50
N ARG A 34 -3.08 -4.15 -11.58
CA ARG A 34 -3.81 -3.04 -12.20
C ARG A 34 -5.32 -3.31 -12.16
N PRO A 35 -6.14 -2.25 -12.11
CA PRO A 35 -7.58 -2.43 -12.27
C PRO A 35 -7.86 -2.99 -13.66
N ARG A 36 -8.84 -3.89 -13.78
CA ARG A 36 -9.30 -4.35 -15.09
C ARG A 36 -10.29 -3.35 -15.70
N PRO A 37 -10.45 -3.31 -17.04
CA PRO A 37 -11.46 -2.47 -17.66
C PRO A 37 -12.86 -2.73 -17.06
N GLY A 38 -13.56 -1.65 -16.70
CA GLY A 38 -14.89 -1.73 -16.09
C GLY A 38 -14.91 -2.12 -14.61
N GLN A 39 -13.77 -2.24 -13.94
CA GLN A 39 -13.73 -2.44 -12.49
C GLN A 39 -14.26 -1.19 -11.76
N LEU A 40 -15.41 -1.33 -11.12
CA LEU A 40 -16.14 -0.21 -10.50
C LEU A 40 -15.48 0.29 -9.22
N GLN A 41 -14.89 -0.62 -8.43
CA GLN A 41 -14.24 -0.31 -7.16
C GLN A 41 -12.73 -0.49 -7.30
N TRP A 42 -11.97 0.55 -7.01
CA TRP A 42 -10.51 0.50 -6.99
C TRP A 42 -9.96 1.22 -5.76
N VAL A 43 -8.68 0.96 -5.49
CA VAL A 43 -7.97 1.58 -4.38
C VAL A 43 -7.66 3.05 -4.68
N ASP A 44 -7.56 3.86 -3.65
CA ASP A 44 -6.89 5.17 -3.75
C ASP A 44 -5.38 4.93 -3.70
N GLU A 45 -4.74 4.99 -4.86
CA GLU A 45 -3.34 4.64 -5.02
C GLU A 45 -2.39 5.54 -4.22
N GLU A 46 -2.72 6.83 -4.06
CA GLU A 46 -1.91 7.79 -3.31
C GLU A 46 -1.99 7.51 -1.81
N ILE A 47 -3.21 7.38 -1.27
CA ILE A 47 -3.43 7.05 0.14
C ILE A 47 -2.74 5.74 0.49
N LEU A 48 -2.82 4.75 -0.41
CA LEU A 48 -2.25 3.44 -0.20
C LEU A 48 -0.72 3.47 -0.22
N GLN A 49 -0.10 4.20 -1.16
CA GLN A 49 1.36 4.38 -1.18
C GLN A 49 1.86 5.08 0.09
N VAL A 50 1.20 6.15 0.54
CA VAL A 50 1.54 6.86 1.78
C VAL A 50 1.34 5.97 3.01
N GLY A 51 0.27 5.18 3.04
CA GLY A 51 -0.02 4.24 4.13
C GLY A 51 1.04 3.15 4.26
N VAL A 52 1.42 2.52 3.14
CA VAL A 52 2.51 1.52 3.11
C VAL A 52 3.83 2.15 3.56
N PHE A 53 4.14 3.36 3.11
CA PHE A 53 5.37 4.06 3.50
C PHE A 53 5.44 4.26 5.01
N ARG A 54 4.38 4.81 5.62
CA ARG A 54 4.32 5.02 7.07
C ARG A 54 4.44 3.73 7.86
N LEU A 55 3.82 2.64 7.39
CA LEU A 55 3.94 1.32 8.02
C LEU A 55 5.38 0.80 7.96
N LEU A 56 6.03 0.92 6.80
CA LEU A 56 7.42 0.45 6.64
C LEU A 56 8.40 1.30 7.45
N GLU A 57 8.20 2.61 7.55
CA GLU A 57 9.00 3.47 8.43
C GLU A 57 8.82 3.09 9.90
N GLY A 58 7.57 2.89 10.35
CA GLY A 58 7.29 2.41 11.71
C GLY A 58 7.89 1.04 12.03
N ALA A 59 8.03 0.17 11.02
CA ALA A 59 8.70 -1.13 11.14
C ALA A 59 10.23 -1.03 11.26
N ARG A 60 10.84 -0.02 10.60
CA ARG A 60 12.29 0.19 10.55
C ARG A 60 12.85 0.89 11.77
N LEU A 61 12.09 1.83 12.33
CA LEU A 61 12.53 2.61 13.48
C LEU A 61 12.84 1.68 14.67
N ALA A 62 13.85 2.06 15.46
CA ALA A 62 14.35 1.29 16.61
C ALA A 62 13.26 1.00 17.67
N SER A 63 12.12 1.69 17.60
CA SER A 63 10.95 1.48 18.43
C SER A 63 10.06 0.30 18.06
N ARG A 64 10.32 -0.43 16.95
CA ARG A 64 9.50 -1.56 16.42
C ARG A 64 8.04 -1.41 16.83
N GLU A 65 7.34 -0.45 16.22
CA GLU A 65 6.01 -0.09 16.72
C GLU A 65 5.15 -1.34 16.94
N PRO A 66 4.67 -1.59 18.18
CA PRO A 66 3.91 -2.78 18.50
C PRO A 66 2.71 -2.93 17.56
N GLY A 67 2.43 -4.16 17.16
CA GLY A 67 1.27 -4.45 16.34
C GLY A 67 1.40 -4.04 14.86
N ILE A 68 2.62 -3.93 14.32
CA ILE A 68 2.82 -3.55 12.92
C ILE A 68 2.19 -4.56 11.95
N VAL A 69 2.25 -5.86 12.28
CA VAL A 69 1.67 -6.95 11.48
C VAL A 69 0.16 -6.79 11.40
N GLU A 70 -0.49 -6.51 12.53
CA GLU A 70 -1.93 -6.34 12.67
C GLU A 70 -2.44 -5.10 11.94
N ARG A 71 -1.68 -3.99 12.02
CA ARG A 71 -2.03 -2.76 11.29
C ARG A 71 -1.87 -2.93 9.80
N TYR A 72 -0.80 -3.58 9.35
CA TYR A 72 -0.62 -3.90 7.94
C TYR A 72 -1.74 -4.85 7.47
N ALA A 73 -2.03 -5.89 8.24
CA ALA A 73 -3.13 -6.81 7.94
C ALA A 73 -4.49 -6.11 7.81
N GLY A 74 -4.76 -5.13 8.68
CA GLY A 74 -5.94 -4.28 8.60
C GLY A 74 -6.01 -3.49 7.30
N MET A 75 -4.89 -2.89 6.87
CA MET A 75 -4.82 -2.18 5.59
C MET A 75 -5.03 -3.11 4.40
N LEU A 76 -4.43 -4.32 4.40
CA LEU A 76 -4.64 -5.32 3.34
C LEU A 76 -6.12 -5.68 3.22
N ARG A 77 -6.80 -5.92 4.34
CA ARG A 77 -8.23 -6.24 4.38
C ARG A 77 -9.10 -5.11 3.89
N TYR A 78 -8.84 -3.90 4.38
CA TYR A 78 -9.63 -2.73 4.02
C TYR A 78 -9.63 -2.55 2.50
N TRP A 79 -8.45 -2.52 1.88
CA TRP A 79 -8.34 -2.31 0.44
C TRP A 79 -8.80 -3.51 -0.39
N TYR A 80 -8.65 -4.74 0.11
CA TYR A 80 -9.30 -5.90 -0.49
C TYR A 80 -10.82 -5.75 -0.47
N GLY A 81 -11.41 -5.37 0.67
CA GLY A 81 -12.85 -5.17 0.82
C GLY A 81 -13.38 -4.09 -0.11
N VAL A 82 -12.69 -2.94 -0.17
CA VAL A 82 -13.01 -1.85 -1.10
C VAL A 82 -13.00 -2.36 -2.54
N ALA A 83 -11.86 -2.87 -3.01
CA ALA A 83 -11.69 -3.25 -4.41
C ALA A 83 -12.51 -4.48 -4.84
N SER A 84 -12.93 -5.31 -3.88
CA SER A 84 -13.80 -6.46 -4.14
C SER A 84 -15.29 -6.16 -4.00
N GLY A 85 -15.69 -4.92 -3.65
CA GLY A 85 -17.09 -4.64 -3.31
C GLY A 85 -17.59 -5.56 -2.19
N ASN A 86 -16.79 -5.72 -1.13
CA ASN A 86 -17.01 -6.66 -0.02
C ASN A 86 -17.07 -8.15 -0.42
N GLY A 87 -16.51 -8.52 -1.58
CA GLY A 87 -16.38 -9.90 -2.03
C GLY A 87 -17.31 -10.30 -3.17
N GLU A 88 -18.01 -9.34 -3.78
CA GLU A 88 -18.71 -9.51 -5.06
C GLU A 88 -17.72 -9.70 -6.22
N ASP A 89 -16.56 -9.05 -6.13
CA ASP A 89 -15.50 -9.07 -7.13
C ASP A 89 -14.16 -9.54 -6.52
N VAL A 90 -14.03 -10.84 -6.30
CA VAL A 90 -12.81 -11.43 -5.68
C VAL A 90 -11.55 -11.12 -6.51
N ASP A 91 -11.61 -11.17 -7.83
CA ASP A 91 -10.48 -10.83 -8.71
C ASP A 91 -10.06 -9.37 -8.53
N GLY A 92 -11.02 -8.45 -8.40
CA GLY A 92 -10.74 -7.03 -8.13
C GLY A 92 -10.02 -6.81 -6.82
N GLY A 93 -10.44 -7.54 -5.77
CA GLY A 93 -9.75 -7.56 -4.48
C GLY A 93 -8.33 -8.13 -4.57
N VAL A 94 -8.14 -9.25 -5.27
CA VAL A 94 -6.81 -9.85 -5.47
C VAL A 94 -5.87 -8.90 -6.21
N ARG A 95 -6.37 -8.18 -7.22
CA ARG A 95 -5.58 -7.16 -7.94
C ARG A 95 -5.13 -6.03 -7.04
N ALA A 96 -5.98 -5.57 -6.13
CA ALA A 96 -5.61 -4.57 -5.14
C ALA A 96 -4.53 -5.10 -4.17
N LEU A 97 -4.61 -6.35 -3.74
CA LEU A 97 -3.57 -6.97 -2.92
C LEU A 97 -2.24 -7.10 -3.68
N ASN A 98 -2.28 -7.41 -4.97
CA ASN A 98 -1.08 -7.44 -5.81
C ASN A 98 -0.47 -6.04 -5.99
N TYR A 99 -1.30 -5.00 -6.09
CA TYR A 99 -0.85 -3.62 -6.10
C TYR A 99 -0.14 -3.26 -4.79
N LEU A 100 -0.76 -3.55 -3.64
CA LEU A 100 -0.15 -3.41 -2.31
C LEU A 100 1.19 -4.14 -2.21
N ARG A 101 1.27 -5.35 -2.75
CA ARG A 101 2.50 -6.16 -2.80
C ARG A 101 3.60 -5.46 -3.60
N ALA A 102 3.26 -4.91 -4.76
CA ALA A 102 4.20 -4.18 -5.60
C ALA A 102 4.70 -2.90 -4.88
N VAL A 103 3.80 -2.14 -4.25
CA VAL A 103 4.15 -0.96 -3.43
C VAL A 103 5.06 -1.35 -2.26
N HIS A 104 4.72 -2.42 -1.53
CA HIS A 104 5.53 -2.93 -0.42
C HIS A 104 6.98 -3.17 -0.84
N PHE A 105 7.19 -3.91 -1.93
CA PHE A 105 8.53 -4.27 -2.38
C PHE A 105 9.25 -3.11 -3.08
N SER A 106 8.54 -2.22 -3.79
CA SER A 106 9.17 -1.01 -4.37
C SER A 106 9.70 -0.07 -3.29
N GLN A 107 9.05 -0.05 -2.12
CA GLN A 107 9.49 0.67 -0.94
C GLN A 107 10.44 -0.12 -0.03
N GLN A 108 11.07 -1.20 -0.53
CA GLN A 108 12.04 -2.03 0.20
C GLN A 108 11.46 -2.69 1.47
N GLY A 109 10.18 -3.08 1.44
CA GLY A 109 9.57 -3.89 2.48
C GLY A 109 10.14 -5.32 2.54
N GLY A 110 10.22 -5.87 3.75
CA GLY A 110 10.76 -7.21 4.00
C GLY A 110 9.76 -8.32 3.69
N LYS A 111 10.22 -9.39 3.02
CA LYS A 111 9.40 -10.57 2.68
C LYS A 111 8.69 -11.19 3.89
N ASP A 112 9.37 -11.24 5.05
CA ASP A 112 8.79 -11.82 6.27
C ASP A 112 7.66 -10.98 6.83
N LEU A 113 7.78 -9.65 6.76
CA LEU A 113 6.72 -8.73 7.18
C LEU A 113 5.50 -8.88 6.27
N TRP A 114 5.71 -8.93 4.95
CA TRP A 114 4.64 -9.18 3.98
C TRP A 114 3.90 -10.49 4.29
N LYS A 115 4.64 -11.60 4.44
CA LYS A 115 4.06 -12.91 4.73
C LYS A 115 3.26 -12.90 6.04
N GLN A 116 3.81 -12.32 7.11
CA GLN A 116 3.11 -12.22 8.40
C GLN A 116 1.83 -11.38 8.28
N ALA A 117 1.89 -10.25 7.57
CA ALA A 117 0.74 -9.38 7.35
C ALA A 117 -0.36 -10.07 6.53
N VAL A 118 -0.01 -10.79 5.46
CA VAL A 118 -0.98 -11.57 4.65
C VAL A 118 -1.63 -12.66 5.49
N GLU A 119 -0.85 -13.43 6.25
CA GLU A 119 -1.40 -14.50 7.08
C GLU A 119 -2.29 -13.97 8.21
N ALA A 120 -1.92 -12.85 8.84
CA ALA A 120 -2.79 -12.16 9.78
C ALA A 120 -4.05 -11.61 9.08
N ALA A 121 -3.91 -11.07 7.88
CA ALA A 121 -5.01 -10.55 7.08
C ALA A 121 -5.97 -11.64 6.59
N LYS A 122 -5.60 -12.93 6.61
CA LYS A 122 -6.54 -14.02 6.34
C LYS A 122 -7.33 -14.45 7.57
N ARG A 123 -6.75 -14.30 8.77
CA ARG A 123 -7.29 -14.84 10.03
C ARG A 123 -8.33 -13.97 10.74
N THR A 124 -8.31 -12.67 10.55
CA THR A 124 -9.30 -11.81 11.21
C THR A 124 -10.71 -12.16 10.68
N ASP A 125 -11.77 -12.10 11.45
CA ASP A 125 -13.13 -12.32 10.90
C ASP A 125 -13.91 -11.00 10.76
N VAL A 126 -13.29 -9.88 11.13
CA VAL A 126 -14.00 -8.61 11.30
C VAL A 126 -13.12 -7.43 10.88
N SER A 127 -13.63 -6.59 9.98
CA SER A 127 -13.14 -5.22 9.81
C SER A 127 -13.38 -4.43 11.09
N ARG A 128 -12.49 -3.49 11.45
CA ARG A 128 -12.69 -2.54 12.56
C ARG A 128 -13.98 -1.70 12.41
N GLU A 129 -14.57 -1.69 11.22
CA GLU A 129 -15.78 -0.95 10.85
C GLU A 129 -17.02 -1.85 10.75
N GLY A 130 -16.95 -3.14 11.14
CA GLY A 130 -18.10 -4.04 11.15
C GLY A 130 -18.61 -4.47 9.77
N LEU A 131 -17.96 -4.05 8.68
CA LEU A 131 -18.25 -4.53 7.33
C LEU A 131 -17.70 -5.95 7.18
N SER A 132 -18.59 -6.92 6.92
CA SER A 132 -18.22 -8.28 6.57
C SER A 132 -17.66 -8.31 5.14
N ALA A 133 -16.41 -7.87 4.96
CA ALA A 133 -15.69 -8.23 3.74
C ALA A 133 -15.52 -9.75 3.74
N ARG A 134 -15.89 -10.42 2.65
CA ARG A 134 -15.57 -11.85 2.48
C ARG A 134 -14.07 -12.08 2.75
N PRO A 135 -13.67 -13.26 3.24
CA PRO A 135 -12.26 -13.54 3.53
C PRO A 135 -11.41 -13.38 2.27
N ILE A 136 -10.17 -12.91 2.46
CA ILE A 136 -9.13 -12.97 1.44
C ILE A 136 -8.95 -14.46 1.04
N PRO A 137 -8.81 -14.78 -0.27
CA PRO A 137 -8.63 -16.15 -0.71
C PRO A 137 -7.49 -16.86 0.02
N ALA A 138 -7.75 -18.10 0.47
CA ALA A 138 -6.80 -18.87 1.28
C ALA A 138 -5.47 -19.12 0.56
N ASP A 139 -5.52 -19.19 -0.76
CA ASP A 139 -4.40 -19.43 -1.67
C ASP A 139 -3.58 -18.19 -2.03
N TYR A 140 -4.01 -16.97 -1.66
CA TYR A 140 -3.26 -15.73 -1.87
C TYR A 140 -1.93 -15.70 -1.09
N ARG A 141 -0.84 -15.15 -1.65
CA ARG A 141 0.51 -15.16 -1.05
C ARG A 141 1.29 -13.87 -1.23
#